data_AF-A0A0P7QLG4-F1
#
_entry.id   AF-A0A0P7QLG4-F1
#
_cell.length_a   1.000
_cell.length_b   1.000
_cell.length_c   1.000
_cell.angle_alpha   90.00
_cell.angle_beta   90.00
_cell.angle_gamma   90.00
#
_symmetry.space_group_name_H-M   'P 1'
#
loop_
_entity.id
_entity.type
_entity.pdbx_description
1 polymer ?
#
loop_
_entity_poly.entity_id
_entity_poly.type
_entity_poly.pdbx_seq_one_letter_code
_entity_poly.pdbx_strand_id
1 'polypeptide(L)'
;MKVILATRNRYLEYGLQQMLEGYRVILAREFFIPENRKSVPTHDESWVIICDAMVSRLMRCMFQGRRYLQLDAEEITGRLETDRKIRNGDWEQNTYARPLTMSEMVVMFGYVYRESKPCHLAREMGIHTKTVNTFLYMGLGKNGLRYRSVKHLVGRA
;
A
#
# COMPACT_ATOMS: atom_id res chain seq x y z
N MET A 1 12.53 -10.58 0.67
CA MET A 1 11.06 -10.42 0.51
C MET A 1 10.52 -9.72 1.75
N LYS A 2 9.66 -8.71 1.57
CA LYS A 2 9.01 -8.00 2.68
C LYS A 2 7.51 -8.25 2.61
N VAL A 3 6.86 -8.38 3.77
CA VAL A 3 5.41 -8.56 3.86
C VAL A 3 4.81 -7.28 4.41
N ILE A 4 3.85 -6.69 3.70
CA ILE A 4 3.06 -5.57 4.19
C ILE A 4 1.68 -6.08 4.58
N LEU A 5 1.28 -5.78 5.81
CA LEU A 5 -0.10 -5.96 6.28
C LEU A 5 -0.84 -4.62 6.18
N ALA A 6 -1.93 -4.59 5.42
CA ALA A 6 -2.78 -3.42 5.26
C ALA A 6 -4.24 -3.78 5.55
N THR A 7 -4.66 -3.68 6.81
CA THR A 7 -6.05 -3.89 7.19
C THR A 7 -6.50 -2.90 8.25
N ARG A 8 -7.76 -2.46 8.16
CA ARG A 8 -8.40 -1.64 9.21
C ARG A 8 -8.81 -2.48 10.43
N ASN A 9 -8.86 -3.81 10.31
CA ASN A 9 -9.23 -4.70 11.40
C ASN A 9 -8.02 -5.02 12.29
N ARG A 10 -7.95 -4.40 13.47
CA ARG A 10 -6.83 -4.58 14.41
C ARG A 10 -6.71 -6.00 14.98
N TYR A 11 -7.81 -6.73 15.10
CA TYR A 11 -7.79 -8.12 15.58
C TYR A 11 -7.17 -9.04 14.52
N LEU A 12 -7.59 -8.86 13.26
CA LEU A 12 -7.02 -9.59 12.13
C LEU A 12 -5.55 -9.24 11.93
N GLU A 13 -5.18 -7.95 12.02
CA GLU A 13 -3.79 -7.49 11.95
C GLU A 13 -2.91 -8.22 12.98
N TYR A 14 -3.34 -8.26 14.24
CA TYR A 14 -2.61 -8.95 15.31
C TYR A 14 -2.50 -10.45 15.06
N GLY A 15 -3.59 -11.11 14.68
CA GLY A 15 -3.57 -12.55 14.38
C GLY A 15 -2.64 -12.89 13.21
N LEU A 16 -2.65 -12.09 12.16
CA LEU A 16 -1.76 -12.25 11.01
C LEU A 16 -0.29 -11.98 11.38
N GLN A 17 -0.01 -11.01 12.24
CA GLN A 17 1.35 -10.76 12.73
C GLN A 17 1.92 -11.99 13.45
N GLN A 18 1.14 -12.60 14.33
CA GLN A 18 1.56 -13.82 15.05
C GLN A 18 1.75 -15.00 14.08
N MET A 19 0.83 -15.17 13.13
CA MET A 19 0.92 -16.26 12.16
C MET A 19 2.13 -16.13 11.22
N LEU A 20 2.54 -14.89 10.90
CA LEU A 20 3.67 -14.56 10.03
C LEU A 20 5.00 -14.46 10.79
N GLU A 21 5.09 -14.98 12.01
CA GLU A 21 6.31 -14.98 12.80
C GLU A 21 7.47 -15.67 12.02
N GLY A 22 8.53 -14.90 11.75
CA GLY A 22 9.65 -15.29 10.88
C GLY A 22 9.69 -14.56 9.54
N TYR A 23 8.62 -13.88 9.13
CA TYR A 23 8.63 -12.92 8.04
C TYR A 23 9.00 -11.52 8.53
N ARG A 24 9.64 -10.73 7.67
CA ARG A 24 9.79 -9.28 7.89
C ARG A 24 8.47 -8.58 7.59
N VAL A 25 7.59 -8.57 8.59
CA VAL A 25 6.26 -7.95 8.53
C VAL A 25 6.36 -6.45 8.77
N ILE A 26 5.69 -5.67 7.93
CA ILE A 26 5.60 -4.22 7.98
C ILE A 26 4.12 -3.86 8.04
N LEU A 27 3.70 -3.11 9.07
CA LEU A 27 2.34 -2.61 9.13
C LEU A 27 2.19 -1.39 8.23
N ALA A 28 1.29 -1.43 7.26
CA ALA A 28 1.08 -0.34 6.31
C ALA A 28 0.77 0.98 7.03
N ARG A 29 0.00 0.90 8.13
CA ARG A 29 -0.38 2.05 8.95
C ARG A 29 0.82 2.75 9.60
N GLU A 30 1.91 2.03 9.87
CA GLU A 30 3.14 2.52 10.51
C GLU A 30 4.21 2.85 9.47
N PHE A 31 4.15 2.21 8.31
CA PHE A 31 5.11 2.42 7.23
C PHE A 31 4.78 3.65 6.39
N PHE A 32 3.51 3.84 6.00
CA PHE A 32 3.07 4.96 5.16
C PHE A 32 2.70 6.18 6.01
N ILE A 33 3.65 6.65 6.81
CA ILE A 33 3.52 7.87 7.61
C ILE A 33 4.35 9.02 7.02
N PRO A 34 3.95 10.29 7.20
CA PRO A 34 4.70 11.48 6.76
C PRO A 34 6.20 11.45 7.09
N GLU A 35 6.57 10.91 8.23
CA GLU A 35 7.94 10.79 8.73
C GLU A 35 8.79 9.90 7.81
N ASN A 36 8.18 8.85 7.26
CA ASN A 36 8.83 7.87 6.39
C ASN A 36 8.86 8.29 4.92
N ARG A 37 8.36 9.47 4.55
CA ARG A 37 8.23 9.92 3.14
C ARG A 37 9.56 10.01 2.36
N LYS A 38 10.70 10.07 3.08
CA LYS A 38 12.05 10.09 2.52
C LYS A 38 12.64 8.70 2.32
N SER A 39 12.02 7.67 2.90
CA SER A 39 12.42 6.29 2.62
C SER A 39 12.17 5.99 1.15
N VAL A 40 13.10 5.29 0.50
CA VAL A 40 12.93 4.87 -0.89
C VAL A 40 12.64 3.37 -0.87
N PRO A 41 11.40 2.93 -1.20
CA PRO A 41 11.15 1.52 -1.44
C PRO A 41 11.98 1.08 -2.64
N THR A 42 12.96 0.22 -2.41
CA THR A 42 13.91 -0.25 -3.43
C THR A 42 13.15 -0.91 -4.56
N HIS A 43 13.56 -0.64 -5.79
CA HIS A 43 12.89 -1.12 -7.00
C HIS A 43 12.95 -2.65 -7.16
N ASP A 44 14.03 -3.25 -6.70
CA ASP A 44 14.30 -4.70 -6.88
C ASP A 44 13.74 -5.56 -5.74
N GLU A 45 13.03 -4.95 -4.78
CA GLU A 45 12.39 -5.71 -3.70
C GLU A 45 11.05 -6.29 -4.14
N SER A 46 10.89 -7.60 -3.94
CA SER A 46 9.59 -8.27 -4.05
C SER A 46 8.76 -8.08 -2.78
N TRP A 47 7.53 -7.59 -2.95
CA TRP A 47 6.59 -7.28 -1.87
C TRP A 47 5.43 -8.27 -1.82
N VAL A 48 5.21 -8.91 -0.68
CA VAL A 48 3.92 -9.59 -0.42
C VAL A 48 3.03 -8.58 0.28
N ILE A 49 1.82 -8.39 -0.23
CA ILE A 49 0.83 -7.47 0.32
C ILE A 49 -0.35 -8.30 0.77
N ILE A 50 -0.61 -8.30 2.06
CA ILE A 50 -1.79 -8.92 2.64
C ILE A 50 -2.71 -7.77 3.04
N CYS A 51 -3.87 -7.69 2.43
CA CYS A 51 -4.79 -6.59 2.69
C CYS A 51 -6.24 -7.05 2.65
N ASP A 52 -7.09 -6.32 3.37
CA ASP A 52 -8.52 -6.52 3.24
C ASP A 52 -9.03 -5.98 1.88
N ALA A 53 -10.24 -6.41 1.54
CA ALA A 53 -10.85 -6.06 0.27
C ALA A 53 -11.10 -4.55 0.08
N MET A 54 -11.20 -3.78 1.18
CA MET A 54 -11.46 -2.34 1.14
C MET A 54 -10.22 -1.55 0.72
N VAL A 55 -9.03 -2.02 1.11
CA VAL A 55 -7.74 -1.36 0.82
C VAL A 55 -7.02 -2.01 -0.36
N SER A 56 -7.50 -3.15 -0.85
CA SER A 56 -6.99 -3.89 -2.02
C SER A 56 -6.63 -3.01 -3.23
N ARG A 57 -7.57 -2.19 -3.72
CA ARG A 57 -7.32 -1.31 -4.88
C ARG A 57 -6.25 -0.26 -4.61
N LEU A 58 -6.25 0.32 -3.41
CA LEU A 58 -5.22 1.27 -2.99
C LEU A 58 -3.84 0.61 -3.01
N MET A 59 -3.72 -0.62 -2.49
CA MET A 59 -2.45 -1.32 -2.45
C MET A 59 -1.93 -1.65 -3.86
N ARG A 60 -2.77 -2.17 -4.76
CA ARG A 60 -2.38 -2.36 -6.18
C ARG A 60 -1.87 -1.06 -6.79
N CYS A 61 -2.60 0.03 -6.56
CA CYS A 61 -2.24 1.35 -7.06
C CYS A 61 -0.90 1.86 -6.48
N MET A 62 -0.62 1.59 -5.22
CA MET A 62 0.63 2.00 -4.57
C MET A 62 1.84 1.21 -5.05
N PHE A 63 1.64 -0.07 -5.37
CA PHE A 63 2.70 -0.99 -5.79
C PHE A 63 2.77 -1.17 -7.31
N GLN A 64 1.95 -0.46 -8.08
CA GLN A 64 2.07 -0.39 -9.53
C GLN A 64 3.47 0.13 -9.92
N GLY A 65 4.15 -0.60 -10.81
CA GLY A 65 5.55 -0.33 -11.16
C GLY A 65 6.58 -1.06 -10.29
N ARG A 66 6.14 -1.93 -9.36
CA ARG A 66 6.98 -2.81 -8.54
C ARG A 66 6.54 -4.25 -8.68
N ARG A 67 7.42 -5.18 -8.29
CA ARG A 67 7.08 -6.61 -8.21
C ARG A 67 6.37 -6.89 -6.89
N TYR A 68 5.11 -7.29 -6.96
CA TYR A 68 4.33 -7.62 -5.77
C TYR A 68 3.42 -8.82 -5.96
N LEU A 69 3.03 -9.44 -4.85
CA LEU A 69 1.99 -10.45 -4.78
C LEU A 69 0.95 -9.95 -3.77
N GLN A 70 -0.31 -9.86 -4.18
CA GLN A 70 -1.38 -9.44 -3.28
C GLN A 70 -2.23 -10.63 -2.85
N LEU A 71 -2.45 -10.77 -1.55
CA LEU A 71 -3.27 -11.81 -0.92
C LEU A 71 -4.40 -11.13 -0.13
N ASP A 72 -5.59 -11.73 -0.18
CA ASP A 72 -6.70 -11.29 0.67
C ASP A 72 -6.45 -11.74 2.12
N ALA A 73 -6.53 -10.80 3.05
CA ALA A 73 -6.36 -11.06 4.47
C ALA A 73 -7.41 -12.04 5.03
N GLU A 74 -8.62 -12.09 4.45
CA GLU A 74 -9.70 -12.98 4.89
C GLU A 74 -9.47 -14.44 4.46
N GLU A 75 -8.68 -14.66 3.42
CA GLU A 75 -8.37 -16.01 2.92
C GLU A 75 -7.13 -16.64 3.55
N ILE A 76 -6.60 -16.01 4.60
CA ILE A 76 -5.40 -16.48 5.31
C ILE A 76 -5.84 -17.25 6.54
N THR A 77 -5.71 -18.57 6.46
CA THR A 77 -6.18 -19.52 7.47
C THR A 77 -5.04 -20.08 8.32
N GLY A 78 -3.80 -20.08 7.81
CA GLY A 78 -2.66 -20.67 8.49
C GLY A 78 -1.32 -20.50 7.76
N ARG A 79 -0.23 -20.74 8.50
CA ARG A 79 1.15 -20.49 8.04
C ARG A 79 1.54 -21.32 6.82
N LEU A 80 1.27 -22.63 6.84
CA LEU A 80 1.56 -23.54 5.73
C LEU A 80 0.84 -23.16 4.44
N GLU A 81 -0.43 -22.76 4.55
CA GLU A 81 -1.21 -22.29 3.40
C GLU A 81 -0.66 -20.97 2.87
N THR A 82 -0.31 -20.05 3.77
CA THR A 82 0.31 -18.77 3.42
C THR A 82 1.63 -18.96 2.67
N ASP A 83 2.50 -19.86 3.15
CA ASP A 83 3.76 -20.17 2.47
C ASP A 83 3.54 -20.78 1.09
N ARG A 84 2.48 -21.57 0.91
CA ARG A 84 2.09 -22.10 -0.41
C ARG A 84 1.56 -20.99 -1.32
N LYS A 85 0.68 -20.12 -0.82
CA LYS A 85 0.16 -18.96 -1.56
C LYS A 85 1.27 -18.01 -1.98
N ILE A 86 2.29 -17.79 -1.14
CA ILE A 86 3.44 -16.96 -1.49
C ILE A 86 4.34 -17.62 -2.54
N ARG A 87 4.62 -18.91 -2.40
CA ARG A 87 5.50 -19.65 -3.32
C ARG A 87 4.88 -19.86 -4.70
N ASN A 88 3.59 -20.15 -4.73
CA ASN A 88 2.85 -20.48 -5.96
C ASN A 88 2.04 -19.29 -6.49
N GLY A 89 2.08 -18.14 -5.82
CA GLY A 89 1.27 -16.98 -6.16
C GLY A 89 1.72 -16.30 -7.44
N ASP A 90 0.75 -15.71 -8.14
CA ASP A 90 1.00 -14.93 -9.35
C ASP A 90 1.57 -13.56 -8.98
N TRP A 91 2.89 -13.44 -9.14
CA TRP A 91 3.59 -12.18 -8.90
C TRP A 91 3.29 -11.20 -10.04
N GLU A 92 2.66 -10.09 -9.69
CA GLU A 92 2.43 -8.98 -10.60
C GLU A 92 3.71 -8.14 -10.74
N GLN A 93 4.09 -7.84 -11.98
CA GLN A 93 5.16 -6.91 -12.28
C GLN A 93 4.83 -6.10 -13.54
N ASN A 94 4.37 -4.87 -13.34
CA ASN A 94 4.15 -3.94 -14.45
C ASN A 94 5.42 -3.12 -14.69
N THR A 95 6.25 -3.54 -15.64
CA THR A 95 7.51 -2.86 -15.99
C THR A 95 7.32 -1.56 -16.75
N TYR A 96 6.14 -1.33 -17.35
CA TYR A 96 5.82 -0.12 -18.10
C TYR A 96 5.33 1.02 -17.22
N ALA A 97 4.76 0.70 -16.06
CA ALA A 97 4.23 1.71 -15.15
C ALA A 97 5.35 2.38 -14.35
N ARG A 98 5.28 3.70 -14.27
CA ARG A 98 6.24 4.46 -13.46
C ARG A 98 5.88 4.28 -11.98
N PRO A 99 6.82 3.83 -11.13
CA PRO A 99 6.61 3.64 -9.70
C PRO A 99 6.13 4.91 -8.99
N LEU A 100 5.29 4.74 -7.98
CA LEU A 100 5.04 5.80 -7.02
C LEU A 100 6.28 6.03 -6.14
N THR A 101 6.59 7.30 -5.90
CA THR A 101 7.52 7.74 -4.86
C THR A 101 6.89 7.52 -3.49
N MET A 102 7.71 7.44 -2.45
CA MET A 102 7.18 7.28 -1.10
C MET A 102 6.31 8.45 -0.65
N SER A 103 6.58 9.68 -1.11
CA SER A 103 5.71 10.83 -0.84
C SER A 103 4.32 10.67 -1.48
N GLU A 104 4.25 10.19 -2.73
CA GLU A 104 2.96 9.87 -3.38
C GLU A 104 2.24 8.75 -2.64
N MET A 105 2.95 7.68 -2.27
CA MET A 105 2.41 6.54 -1.50
C MET A 105 1.84 6.98 -0.14
N VAL A 106 2.60 7.77 0.63
CA VAL A 106 2.17 8.29 1.94
C VAL A 106 0.93 9.18 1.80
N VAL A 107 0.90 10.05 0.79
CA VAL A 107 -0.24 10.95 0.58
C VAL A 107 -1.48 10.18 0.15
N MET A 108 -1.36 9.23 -0.78
CA MET A 108 -2.49 8.40 -1.22
C MET A 108 -3.00 7.52 -0.08
N PHE A 109 -2.09 6.90 0.67
CA PHE A 109 -2.44 6.10 1.84
C PHE A 109 -3.12 6.94 2.92
N GLY A 110 -2.56 8.09 3.28
CA GLY A 110 -3.17 8.98 4.27
C GLY A 110 -4.56 9.48 3.84
N TYR A 111 -4.74 9.79 2.56
CA TYR A 111 -6.03 10.24 2.04
C TYR A 111 -7.09 9.13 2.05
N VAL A 112 -6.74 7.92 1.64
CA VAL A 112 -7.69 6.81 1.48
C VAL A 112 -7.86 6.00 2.78
N TYR A 113 -6.75 5.54 3.36
CA TYR A 113 -6.77 4.68 4.52
C TYR A 113 -7.09 5.44 5.81
N ARG A 114 -6.48 6.61 6.03
CA ARG A 114 -6.72 7.45 7.23
C ARG A 114 -7.79 8.53 7.03
N GLU A 115 -8.36 8.63 5.83
CA GLU A 115 -9.39 9.63 5.48
C GLU A 115 -8.94 11.07 5.79
N SER A 116 -7.62 11.31 5.69
CA SER A 116 -7.01 12.59 6.05
C SER A 116 -7.22 13.63 4.97
N LYS A 117 -7.64 14.84 5.38
CA LYS A 117 -7.77 15.98 4.47
C LYS A 117 -6.39 16.44 3.97
N PRO A 118 -6.29 16.96 2.73
CA PRO A 118 -5.02 17.43 2.19
C PRO A 118 -4.30 18.47 3.06
N CYS A 119 -5.03 19.35 3.75
CA CYS A 119 -4.46 20.33 4.67
C CYS A 119 -3.82 19.70 5.91
N HIS A 120 -4.39 18.61 6.45
CA HIS A 120 -3.79 17.88 7.57
C HIS A 120 -2.52 17.15 7.13
N LEU A 121 -2.57 16.44 5.99
CA LEU A 121 -1.37 15.80 5.42
C LEU A 121 -0.27 16.82 5.14
N ALA A 122 -0.62 18.01 4.63
CA ALA A 122 0.31 19.08 4.38
C ALA A 122 1.01 19.55 5.67
N ARG A 123 0.25 19.69 6.76
CA ARG A 123 0.76 20.06 8.09
C ARG A 123 1.69 18.99 8.64
N GLU A 124 1.29 17.72 8.63
CA GLU A 124 2.13 16.61 9.13
C GLU A 124 3.41 16.45 8.30
N MET A 125 3.32 16.64 6.99
CA MET A 125 4.47 16.59 6.10
C MET A 125 5.29 17.90 6.13
N GLY A 126 4.84 18.99 6.77
CA GLY A 126 5.53 20.28 6.71
C GLY A 126 5.74 20.81 5.28
N ILE A 127 4.74 20.66 4.41
CA ILE A 127 4.75 21.14 3.01
C ILE A 127 3.47 21.91 2.71
N HIS A 128 3.43 22.58 1.55
CA HIS A 128 2.23 23.29 1.12
C HIS A 128 1.13 22.32 0.65
N THR A 129 -0.14 22.64 0.92
CA THR A 129 -1.31 21.84 0.47
C THR A 129 -1.34 21.64 -1.04
N LYS A 130 -0.88 22.63 -1.81
CA LYS A 130 -0.72 22.50 -3.28
C LYS A 130 0.19 21.34 -3.65
N THR A 131 1.29 21.14 -2.92
CA THR A 131 2.23 20.05 -3.14
C THR A 131 1.60 18.68 -2.85
N VAL A 132 0.80 18.59 -1.77
CA VAL A 132 0.01 17.37 -1.48
C VAL A 132 -0.94 17.03 -2.63
N ASN A 133 -1.66 18.03 -3.15
CA ASN A 133 -2.55 17.83 -4.29
C ASN A 133 -1.78 17.43 -5.56
N THR A 134 -0.59 17.98 -5.78
CA THR A 134 0.30 17.55 -6.86
C THR A 134 0.71 16.09 -6.70
N PHE A 135 1.04 15.63 -5.49
CA PHE A 135 1.35 14.21 -5.25
C PHE A 135 0.15 13.31 -5.53
N LEU A 136 -1.07 13.68 -5.12
CA LEU A 136 -2.28 12.92 -5.47
C LEU A 136 -2.51 12.85 -6.99
N TYR A 137 -2.38 13.99 -7.68
CA TYR A 137 -2.57 14.07 -9.13
C TYR A 137 -1.53 13.23 -9.89
N MET A 138 -0.26 13.34 -9.52
CA MET A 138 0.83 12.58 -10.13
C MET A 138 0.70 11.09 -9.84
N GLY A 139 0.36 10.72 -8.61
CA GLY A 139 0.13 9.33 -8.21
C GLY A 139 -0.98 8.67 -9.02
N LEU A 140 -2.14 9.32 -9.14
CA LEU A 140 -3.23 8.85 -9.99
C LEU A 140 -2.84 8.79 -11.47
N GLY A 141 -2.10 9.78 -11.97
CA GLY A 141 -1.61 9.83 -13.34
C GLY A 141 -0.73 8.63 -13.70
N LYS A 142 0.19 8.24 -12.80
CA LYS A 142 1.06 7.07 -12.97
C LYS A 142 0.30 5.74 -13.02
N ASN A 143 -0.89 5.70 -12.46
CA ASN A 143 -1.78 4.54 -12.41
C ASN A 143 -2.84 4.54 -13.54
N GLY A 144 -2.74 5.45 -14.52
CA GLY A 144 -3.74 5.56 -15.59
C GLY A 144 -5.09 6.12 -15.13
N LEU A 145 -5.17 6.67 -13.92
CA LEU A 145 -6.38 7.23 -13.31
C LEU A 145 -6.40 8.76 -13.38
N ARG A 146 -5.79 9.33 -14.43
CA ARG A 146 -5.73 10.77 -14.63
C ARG A 146 -7.16 11.35 -14.64
N TYR A 147 -7.38 12.44 -13.90
CA TYR A 147 -8.68 13.11 -13.71
C TYR A 147 -9.74 12.35 -12.90
N ARG A 148 -9.44 11.16 -12.38
CA ARG A 148 -10.35 10.47 -11.46
C ARG A 148 -10.16 10.97 -10.02
N SER A 149 -11.22 10.85 -9.22
CA SER A 149 -11.11 11.07 -7.78
C SER A 149 -10.33 9.95 -7.10
N VAL A 150 -9.53 10.29 -6.10
CA VAL A 150 -8.82 9.32 -5.24
C VAL A 150 -9.80 8.36 -4.55
N LYS A 151 -11.07 8.76 -4.38
CA LYS A 151 -12.14 7.92 -3.83
C LYS A 151 -12.40 6.64 -4.65
N HIS A 152 -12.03 6.59 -5.93
CA HIS A 152 -12.11 5.36 -6.73
C HIS A 152 -11.13 4.27 -6.28
N LEU A 153 -10.21 4.56 -5.37
CA LEU A 153 -9.29 3.60 -4.78
C LEU A 153 -9.87 2.90 -3.53
N VAL A 154 -11.09 3.27 -3.11
CA VAL A 154 -11.81 2.63 -1.99
C VAL A 154 -12.66 1.48 -2.52
N GLY A 155 -12.59 0.32 -1.88
CA GLY A 155 -13.49 -0.82 -2.13
C GLY A 155 -12.91 -1.91 -3.05
N ARG A 156 -13.73 -2.92 -3.35
CA ARG A 156 -13.36 -4.06 -4.21
C ARG A 156 -13.13 -3.60 -5.66
N ALA A 157 -12.12 -4.19 -6.30
CA ALA A 157 -11.76 -3.97 -7.71
C ALA A 157 -12.80 -4.59 -8.63
#